data_AF-A0ABD0WIV7-F1
#
_entry.id   AF-A0ABD0WIV7-F1
#
_cell.length_a   1.000
_cell.length_b   1.000
_cell.length_c   1.000
_cell.angle_alpha   90.00
_cell.angle_beta   90.00
_cell.angle_gamma   90.00
#
_symmetry.space_group_name_H-M   'P 1'
#
loop_
_entity.id
_entity.type
_entity.pdbx_description
1 polymer ?
#
loop_
_entity_poly.entity_id
_entity_poly.type
_entity_poly.pdbx_seq_one_letter_code
_entity_poly.pdbx_strand_id
1 'polypeptide(L)'
;MRTIWLLLFPCLSLVLHILAEKGLEFPRYDGKDRVIDIDNNNYKKAMKRYSMVCLLYHQPVPDSKEMQKRHHMTEMVLELAAQVMEEKEIGFGMVDSHKDAKVAKKLGLVEEGSVYVFKADRVIEFDGLLAADTLVEFLLDLLDEPVEVIGNALELRAFDRMEEDIRLIGYFKNEDSEHYNAFKEAAEQFQPYIKFFATFEKSVAKELTLKMNEVDFYEPFMEEPVTVPDRPNTEAEIVSFVIEHRRATLRKLRAEDMFETWEDDVAGIHIVAFAEEEDPDGYEFLELLKEVARENTHQPGLSIVWIDPDDFPLLIPYWEKTFKVDLFRPQIGVVNVTDADSIWLEMDDQDLPSAEELEDWIEDVLTGKVNTEDDDDEDDDEDDDEDDDEDDDDEDDDDDEDDDDDDDD
;
A
#
# COMPACT_ATOMS: atom_id res chain seq x y z
N MET A 1 -45.00 60.22 -56.36
CA MET A 1 -45.67 60.80 -55.18
C MET A 1 -45.59 59.79 -54.05
N ARG A 2 -45.17 60.25 -52.85
CA ARG A 2 -45.26 59.64 -51.50
C ARG A 2 -44.44 58.36 -51.25
N THR A 3 -43.68 58.14 -50.18
CA THR A 3 -43.25 58.91 -48.98
C THR A 3 -42.16 58.08 -48.27
N ILE A 4 -41.26 58.76 -47.57
CA ILE A 4 -40.19 58.33 -46.62
C ILE A 4 -40.88 57.77 -45.32
N TRP A 5 -40.40 56.81 -44.49
CA TRP A 5 -39.14 56.67 -43.73
C TRP A 5 -39.12 55.38 -42.83
N LEU A 6 -37.91 54.92 -42.42
CA LEU A 6 -37.51 54.13 -41.21
C LEU A 6 -37.97 52.66 -41.07
N LEU A 7 -37.23 51.64 -40.57
CA LEU A 7 -36.05 51.42 -39.69
C LEU A 7 -35.73 49.89 -39.86
N LEU A 8 -34.54 49.33 -40.05
CA LEU A 8 -33.41 49.08 -39.12
C LEU A 8 -32.38 48.19 -39.87
N PHE A 9 -31.09 48.57 -39.87
CA PHE A 9 -29.93 47.67 -39.96
C PHE A 9 -29.52 47.28 -38.51
N PRO A 10 -28.57 46.36 -38.23
CA PRO A 10 -27.88 45.33 -39.05
C PRO A 10 -27.83 43.95 -38.32
N CYS A 11 -27.28 42.91 -38.94
CA CYS A 11 -26.16 42.12 -38.40
C CYS A 11 -26.06 40.74 -39.07
N LEU A 12 -24.88 40.54 -39.66
CA LEU A 12 -24.18 39.28 -39.77
C LEU A 12 -24.63 38.26 -38.71
N SER A 13 -25.35 37.22 -39.11
CA SER A 13 -25.15 35.90 -38.52
C SER A 13 -24.09 35.19 -39.36
N LEU A 14 -22.86 35.72 -39.30
CA LEU A 14 -21.70 34.85 -39.34
C LEU A 14 -21.89 33.92 -38.14
N VAL A 15 -22.40 32.72 -38.41
CA VAL A 15 -22.19 31.59 -37.51
C VAL A 15 -20.69 31.31 -37.61
N LEU A 16 -19.92 32.10 -36.85
CA LEU A 16 -18.63 31.68 -36.35
C LEU A 16 -18.94 30.39 -35.59
N HIS A 17 -18.73 29.26 -36.24
CA HIS A 17 -18.35 28.05 -35.54
C HIS A 17 -17.03 28.38 -34.87
N ILE A 18 -17.12 28.94 -33.66
CA ILE A 18 -16.06 28.93 -32.69
C ILE A 18 -15.82 27.43 -32.48
N LEU A 19 -14.82 26.90 -33.18
CA LEU A 19 -14.18 25.66 -32.79
C LEU A 19 -13.65 25.99 -31.39
N ALA A 20 -14.39 25.60 -30.35
CA ALA A 20 -13.88 25.70 -29.00
C ALA A 20 -12.52 25.00 -29.02
N GLU A 21 -11.47 25.72 -28.66
CA GLU A 21 -10.16 25.12 -28.44
C GLU A 21 -10.40 23.95 -27.49
N LYS A 22 -10.15 22.72 -27.96
CA LYS A 22 -10.30 21.53 -27.13
C LYS A 22 -9.40 21.74 -25.92
N GLY A 23 -10.01 21.86 -24.74
CA GLY A 23 -9.29 21.96 -23.47
C GLY A 23 -8.56 20.66 -23.15
N LEU A 24 -8.05 20.55 -21.93
CA LEU A 24 -7.50 19.29 -21.42
C LEU A 24 -8.57 18.20 -21.49
N GLU A 25 -8.43 17.25 -22.42
CA GLU A 25 -9.27 16.06 -22.50
C GLU A 25 -8.61 14.99 -21.62
N PHE A 26 -9.27 14.61 -20.53
CA PHE A 26 -8.82 13.49 -19.70
C PHE A 26 -8.89 12.20 -20.53
N PRO A 27 -7.78 11.42 -20.60
CA PRO A 27 -7.79 10.13 -21.27
C PRO A 27 -8.90 9.23 -20.72
N ARG A 28 -9.61 8.55 -21.62
CA ARG A 28 -10.56 7.50 -21.30
C ARG A 28 -10.09 6.22 -21.96
N TYR A 29 -10.45 5.07 -21.39
CA TYR A 29 -10.22 3.81 -22.07
C TYR A 29 -10.79 3.85 -23.49
N ASP A 30 -9.94 3.59 -24.49
CA ASP A 30 -10.26 3.77 -25.90
C ASP A 30 -10.87 2.52 -26.55
N GLY A 31 -11.01 1.43 -25.79
CA GLY A 31 -11.62 0.18 -26.23
C GLY A 31 -10.73 -0.69 -27.11
N LYS A 32 -9.41 -0.42 -27.19
CA LYS A 32 -8.47 -1.27 -27.92
C LYS A 32 -7.79 -2.26 -26.97
N ASP A 33 -7.74 -3.50 -27.41
CA ASP A 33 -7.03 -4.58 -26.72
C ASP A 33 -5.51 -4.41 -26.88
N ARG A 34 -4.81 -4.24 -25.76
CA ARG A 34 -3.34 -4.11 -25.67
C ARG A 34 -2.73 -5.23 -24.86
N VAL A 35 -3.48 -5.84 -23.94
CA VAL A 35 -3.02 -6.94 -23.09
C VAL A 35 -2.95 -8.23 -23.93
N ILE A 36 -1.80 -8.89 -23.88
CA ILE A 36 -1.53 -10.09 -24.70
C ILE A 36 -1.82 -11.35 -23.87
N ASP A 37 -2.63 -12.28 -24.41
CA ASP A 37 -2.69 -13.68 -23.91
C ASP A 37 -1.35 -14.38 -24.22
N ILE A 38 -0.50 -14.55 -23.21
CA ILE A 38 0.87 -15.04 -23.36
C ILE A 38 0.90 -16.57 -23.30
N ASP A 39 1.40 -17.18 -24.38
CA ASP A 39 1.45 -18.61 -24.57
C ASP A 39 2.84 -19.11 -25.02
N ASN A 40 2.99 -20.42 -25.19
CA ASN A 40 4.24 -21.03 -25.66
C ASN A 40 4.70 -20.54 -27.05
N ASN A 41 3.80 -20.02 -27.87
CA ASN A 41 4.08 -19.58 -29.24
C ASN A 41 4.55 -18.12 -29.29
N ASN A 42 4.07 -17.26 -28.38
CA ASN A 42 4.29 -15.83 -28.45
C ASN A 42 5.20 -15.25 -27.35
N TYR A 43 5.40 -15.93 -26.21
CA TYR A 43 6.09 -15.33 -25.05
C TYR A 43 7.48 -14.78 -25.42
N LYS A 44 8.30 -15.53 -26.16
CA LYS A 44 9.64 -15.08 -26.59
C LYS A 44 9.60 -13.83 -27.47
N LYS A 45 8.53 -13.67 -28.26
CA LYS A 45 8.35 -12.50 -29.12
C LYS A 45 7.94 -11.29 -28.29
N ALA A 46 7.05 -11.46 -27.30
CA ALA A 46 6.67 -10.41 -26.37
C ALA A 46 7.90 -9.91 -25.60
N MET A 47 8.66 -10.82 -24.96
CA MET A 47 9.88 -10.52 -24.21
C MET A 47 10.98 -9.82 -25.03
N LYS A 48 10.99 -10.00 -26.35
CA LYS A 48 11.97 -9.35 -27.24
C LYS A 48 11.50 -8.00 -27.77
N ARG A 49 10.18 -7.78 -27.82
CA ARG A 49 9.58 -6.59 -28.45
C ARG A 49 9.73 -5.36 -27.56
N TYR A 50 9.62 -5.54 -26.26
CA TYR A 50 9.58 -4.47 -25.27
C TYR A 50 10.82 -4.52 -24.38
N SER A 51 11.27 -3.36 -23.90
CA SER A 51 12.34 -3.26 -22.90
C SER A 51 11.88 -3.68 -21.51
N MET A 52 10.59 -3.52 -21.25
CA MET A 52 9.91 -3.94 -20.04
C MET A 52 8.60 -4.67 -20.39
N VAL A 53 8.31 -5.78 -19.71
CA VAL A 53 7.06 -6.54 -19.89
C VAL A 53 6.42 -6.79 -18.53
N CYS A 54 5.18 -6.37 -18.36
CA CYS A 54 4.35 -6.59 -17.19
C CYS A 54 3.38 -7.75 -17.46
N LEU A 55 3.47 -8.83 -16.68
CA LEU A 55 2.67 -10.04 -16.85
C LEU A 55 1.86 -10.34 -15.59
N LEU A 56 0.54 -10.35 -15.70
CA LEU A 56 -0.31 -10.90 -14.65
C LEU A 56 -0.34 -12.43 -14.76
N TYR A 57 0.07 -13.11 -13.70
CA TYR A 57 -0.07 -14.56 -13.59
C TYR A 57 -1.40 -14.89 -12.93
N HIS A 58 -2.31 -15.57 -13.61
CA HIS A 58 -3.69 -15.71 -13.14
C HIS A 58 -4.20 -17.15 -13.17
N GLN A 59 -5.17 -17.41 -12.29
CA GLN A 59 -5.96 -18.65 -12.29
C GLN A 59 -6.77 -18.81 -13.58
N PRO A 60 -7.12 -20.05 -13.95
CA PRO A 60 -7.97 -20.30 -15.12
C PRO A 60 -9.28 -19.53 -15.04
N VAL A 61 -9.73 -19.02 -16.17
CA VAL A 61 -11.00 -18.28 -16.23
C VAL A 61 -12.14 -19.19 -15.73
N PRO A 62 -12.83 -18.81 -14.63
CA PRO A 62 -13.81 -19.66 -14.00
C PRO A 62 -15.12 -19.74 -14.79
N ASP A 63 -15.89 -20.81 -14.61
CA ASP A 63 -17.19 -20.99 -15.29
C ASP A 63 -18.30 -20.07 -14.73
N SER A 64 -18.17 -19.66 -13.46
CA SER A 64 -19.18 -18.82 -12.79
C SER A 64 -19.13 -17.38 -13.31
N LYS A 65 -20.30 -16.82 -13.66
CA LYS A 65 -20.42 -15.46 -14.19
C LYS A 65 -19.84 -14.38 -13.27
N GLU A 66 -19.94 -14.54 -11.96
CA GLU A 66 -19.43 -13.57 -10.98
C GLU A 66 -17.90 -13.51 -11.02
N MET A 67 -17.24 -14.66 -10.98
CA MET A 67 -15.79 -14.72 -11.04
C MET A 67 -15.25 -14.33 -12.44
N GLN A 68 -16.00 -14.56 -13.52
CA GLN A 68 -15.66 -14.02 -14.85
C GLN A 68 -15.69 -12.49 -14.88
N LYS A 69 -16.64 -11.86 -14.17
CA LYS A 69 -16.66 -10.39 -14.04
C LYS A 69 -15.44 -9.90 -13.27
N ARG A 70 -15.04 -10.57 -12.18
CA ARG A 70 -13.83 -10.23 -11.43
C ARG A 70 -12.59 -10.33 -12.32
N HIS A 71 -12.44 -11.42 -13.06
CA HIS A 71 -11.35 -11.60 -14.01
C HIS A 71 -11.33 -10.49 -15.08
N HIS A 72 -12.48 -10.14 -15.64
CA HIS A 72 -12.58 -9.06 -16.62
C HIS A 72 -12.25 -7.69 -16.01
N MET A 73 -12.67 -7.41 -14.78
CA MET A 73 -12.28 -6.16 -14.10
C MET A 73 -10.76 -6.07 -13.94
N THR A 74 -10.12 -7.17 -13.56
CA THR A 74 -8.66 -7.25 -13.48
C THR A 74 -7.98 -7.03 -14.84
N GLU A 75 -8.47 -7.66 -15.90
CA GLU A 75 -7.98 -7.43 -17.27
C GLU A 75 -8.12 -5.95 -17.68
N MET A 76 -9.24 -5.31 -17.33
CA MET A 76 -9.48 -3.90 -17.63
C MET A 76 -8.52 -2.94 -16.90
N VAL A 77 -8.04 -3.29 -15.70
CA VAL A 77 -6.98 -2.54 -15.01
C VAL A 77 -5.70 -2.55 -15.84
N LEU A 78 -5.28 -3.74 -16.32
CA LEU A 78 -4.11 -3.88 -17.18
C LEU A 78 -4.28 -3.18 -18.52
N GLU A 79 -5.46 -3.23 -19.13
CA GLU A 79 -5.74 -2.53 -20.39
C GLU A 79 -5.63 -1.01 -20.25
N LEU A 80 -6.10 -0.46 -19.13
CA LEU A 80 -5.97 0.96 -18.85
C LEU A 80 -4.50 1.35 -18.62
N ALA A 81 -3.76 0.58 -17.82
CA ALA A 81 -2.33 0.79 -17.61
C ALA A 81 -1.55 0.68 -18.94
N ALA A 82 -1.86 -0.32 -19.77
CA ALA A 82 -1.25 -0.52 -21.08
C ALA A 82 -1.53 0.64 -22.04
N GLN A 83 -2.72 1.24 -21.97
CA GLN A 83 -3.04 2.43 -22.75
C GLN A 83 -2.20 3.63 -22.32
N VAL A 84 -2.07 3.87 -21.01
CA VAL A 84 -1.28 4.99 -20.48
C VAL A 84 0.20 4.82 -20.79
N MET A 85 0.72 3.59 -20.72
CA MET A 85 2.12 3.27 -20.92
C MET A 85 2.50 2.95 -22.38
N GLU A 86 1.58 3.09 -23.33
CA GLU A 86 1.79 2.74 -24.74
C GLU A 86 3.00 3.49 -25.35
N GLU A 87 3.16 4.78 -25.02
CA GLU A 87 4.28 5.61 -25.50
C GLU A 87 5.63 5.26 -24.85
N LYS A 88 5.61 4.58 -23.69
CA LYS A 88 6.81 4.11 -22.99
C LYS A 88 7.31 2.75 -23.51
N GLU A 89 6.62 2.17 -24.50
CA GLU A 89 6.94 0.87 -25.08
C GLU A 89 7.02 -0.26 -24.04
N ILE A 90 6.13 -0.24 -23.05
CA ILE A 90 5.96 -1.34 -22.07
C ILE A 90 4.94 -2.35 -22.61
N GLY A 91 5.27 -3.63 -22.56
CA GLY A 91 4.36 -4.71 -22.93
C GLY A 91 3.50 -5.15 -21.75
N PHE A 92 2.22 -5.39 -21.97
CA PHE A 92 1.33 -5.97 -20.96
C PHE A 92 0.81 -7.33 -21.45
N GLY A 93 0.67 -8.28 -20.53
CA GLY A 93 0.15 -9.60 -20.86
C GLY A 93 -0.39 -10.35 -19.66
N MET A 94 -1.04 -11.46 -19.95
CA MET A 94 -1.63 -12.37 -18.98
C MET A 94 -1.14 -13.79 -19.26
N VAL A 95 -0.82 -14.53 -18.21
CA VAL A 95 -0.36 -15.93 -18.29
C VAL A 95 -1.29 -16.79 -17.43
N ASP A 96 -1.99 -17.72 -18.06
CA ASP A 96 -2.87 -18.68 -17.38
C ASP A 96 -2.06 -19.79 -16.70
N SER A 97 -2.31 -20.00 -15.41
CA SER A 97 -1.56 -20.95 -14.59
C SER A 97 -1.72 -22.42 -14.99
N HIS A 98 -2.82 -22.80 -15.64
CA HIS A 98 -3.05 -24.18 -16.08
C HIS A 98 -2.74 -24.36 -17.55
N LYS A 99 -3.32 -23.53 -18.42
CA LYS A 99 -3.17 -23.60 -19.88
C LYS A 99 -1.73 -23.33 -20.29
N ASP A 100 -1.08 -22.36 -19.63
CA ASP A 100 0.25 -21.86 -19.96
C ASP A 100 1.29 -22.15 -18.87
N ALA A 101 1.05 -23.16 -18.02
CA ALA A 101 1.94 -23.64 -16.96
C ALA A 101 3.41 -23.84 -17.37
N LYS A 102 3.65 -24.27 -18.62
CA LYS A 102 5.02 -24.45 -19.16
C LYS A 102 5.73 -23.12 -19.40
N VAL A 103 4.99 -22.07 -19.71
CA VAL A 103 5.51 -20.70 -19.88
C VAL A 103 5.77 -20.11 -18.50
N ALA A 104 4.78 -20.19 -17.59
CA ALA A 104 4.92 -19.75 -16.20
C ALA A 104 6.19 -20.32 -15.55
N LYS A 105 6.38 -21.65 -15.62
CA LYS A 105 7.59 -22.31 -15.11
C LYS A 105 8.90 -21.83 -15.75
N LYS A 106 8.89 -21.44 -17.02
CA LYS A 106 10.10 -20.93 -17.70
C LYS A 106 10.41 -19.48 -17.34
N LEU A 107 9.37 -18.71 -17.06
CA LEU A 107 9.47 -17.31 -16.68
C LEU A 107 9.65 -17.12 -15.17
N GLY A 108 9.46 -18.18 -14.38
CA GLY A 108 9.61 -18.12 -12.93
C GLY A 108 8.39 -17.56 -12.22
N LEU A 109 7.20 -17.62 -12.84
CA LEU A 109 5.95 -17.17 -12.20
C LEU A 109 5.50 -18.24 -11.22
N VAL A 110 5.29 -17.86 -9.95
CA VAL A 110 4.99 -18.81 -8.87
C VAL A 110 3.62 -18.51 -8.26
N GLU A 111 3.30 -17.24 -8.02
CA GLU A 111 2.16 -16.82 -7.23
C GLU A 111 0.98 -16.35 -8.09
N GLU A 112 -0.11 -17.12 -8.04
CA GLU A 112 -1.32 -16.80 -8.80
C GLU A 112 -2.01 -15.55 -8.23
N GLY A 113 -2.24 -14.56 -9.09
CA GLY A 113 -2.78 -13.25 -8.70
C GLY A 113 -1.74 -12.15 -8.82
N SER A 114 -0.46 -12.49 -8.74
CA SER A 114 0.64 -11.53 -8.75
C SER A 114 0.99 -11.05 -10.15
N VAL A 115 1.51 -9.82 -10.21
CA VAL A 115 2.02 -9.20 -11.42
C VAL A 115 3.54 -9.28 -11.42
N TYR A 116 4.12 -9.77 -12.51
CA TYR A 116 5.56 -9.89 -12.68
C TYR A 116 6.06 -8.91 -13.75
N VAL A 117 6.98 -8.04 -13.37
CA VAL A 117 7.63 -7.08 -14.26
C VAL A 117 9.01 -7.58 -14.64
N PHE A 118 9.20 -7.80 -15.93
CA PHE A 118 10.47 -8.18 -16.52
C PHE A 118 11.17 -6.93 -17.06
N LYS A 119 12.33 -6.59 -16.52
CA LYS A 119 13.18 -5.47 -16.98
C LYS A 119 14.59 -5.99 -17.20
N ALA A 120 15.08 -5.93 -18.43
CA ALA A 120 16.35 -6.54 -18.82
C ALA A 120 16.42 -8.04 -18.47
N ASP A 121 17.28 -8.44 -17.54
CA ASP A 121 17.44 -9.80 -17.01
C ASP A 121 16.83 -10.00 -15.61
N ARG A 122 16.22 -8.96 -15.05
CA ARG A 122 15.53 -8.98 -13.74
C ARG A 122 14.06 -9.32 -13.88
N VAL A 123 13.54 -9.97 -12.84
CA VAL A 123 12.11 -10.22 -12.62
C VAL A 123 11.77 -9.62 -11.28
N ILE A 124 10.83 -8.68 -11.29
CA ILE A 124 10.34 -7.97 -10.10
C ILE A 124 8.89 -8.42 -9.91
N GLU A 125 8.58 -8.89 -8.73
CA GLU A 125 7.20 -9.20 -8.33
C GLU A 125 6.57 -7.92 -7.79
N PHE A 126 5.42 -7.55 -8.34
CA PHE A 126 4.61 -6.44 -7.85
C PHE A 126 3.56 -7.01 -6.90
N ASP A 127 3.75 -6.70 -5.61
CA ASP A 127 2.93 -7.18 -4.51
C ASP A 127 2.15 -6.04 -3.83
N GLY A 128 1.52 -5.22 -4.69
CA GLY A 128 0.74 -4.07 -4.30
C GLY A 128 -0.71 -4.14 -4.78
N LEU A 129 -1.47 -3.09 -4.48
CA LEU A 129 -2.83 -2.91 -4.92
C LEU A 129 -2.92 -2.94 -6.44
N LEU A 130 -3.71 -3.88 -6.97
CA LEU A 130 -3.94 -3.99 -8.41
C LEU A 130 -4.93 -2.94 -8.91
N ALA A 131 -4.45 -1.70 -8.97
CA ALA A 131 -5.10 -0.53 -9.54
C ALA A 131 -4.24 0.06 -10.66
N ALA A 132 -4.88 0.75 -11.61
CA ALA A 132 -4.21 1.17 -12.84
C ALA A 132 -3.23 2.32 -12.59
N ASP A 133 -3.59 3.24 -11.70
CA ASP A 133 -2.74 4.32 -11.19
C ASP A 133 -1.53 3.77 -10.43
N THR A 134 -1.74 2.94 -9.40
CA THR A 134 -0.66 2.33 -8.62
C THR A 134 0.32 1.55 -9.51
N LEU A 135 -0.20 0.72 -10.44
CA LEU A 135 0.65 -0.04 -11.35
C LEU A 135 1.38 0.87 -12.35
N VAL A 136 0.77 1.95 -12.82
CA VAL A 136 1.42 2.92 -13.72
C VAL A 136 2.55 3.65 -13.00
N GLU A 137 2.31 4.11 -11.78
CA GLU A 137 3.31 4.76 -10.92
C GLU A 137 4.51 3.85 -10.68
N PHE A 138 4.25 2.62 -10.21
CA PHE A 138 5.28 1.59 -10.03
C PHE A 138 6.13 1.34 -11.29
N LEU A 139 5.48 1.27 -12.47
CA LEU A 139 6.18 1.07 -13.74
C LEU A 139 6.98 2.30 -14.18
N LEU A 140 6.53 3.51 -13.84
CA LEU A 140 7.28 4.75 -14.11
C LEU A 140 8.53 4.82 -13.24
N ASP A 141 8.42 4.50 -11.96
CA ASP A 141 9.56 4.40 -11.05
C ASP A 141 10.56 3.34 -11.51
N LEU A 142 10.06 2.21 -12.03
CA LEU A 142 10.91 1.20 -12.67
C LEU A 142 11.53 1.64 -13.99
N LEU A 143 11.09 2.71 -14.64
CA LEU A 143 11.78 3.26 -15.82
C LEU A 143 12.97 4.15 -15.43
N ASP A 144 12.95 4.71 -14.24
CA ASP A 144 14.00 5.59 -13.76
C ASP A 144 15.29 4.83 -13.43
N GLU A 145 16.37 5.61 -13.31
CA GLU A 145 17.69 5.08 -12.96
C GLU A 145 17.66 4.50 -11.53
N PRO A 146 18.33 3.37 -11.28
CA PRO A 146 18.36 2.75 -9.95
C PRO A 146 19.03 3.60 -8.88
N VAL A 147 19.85 4.59 -9.28
CA VAL A 147 20.54 5.48 -8.35
C VAL A 147 20.37 6.93 -8.78
N GLU A 148 19.81 7.75 -7.90
CA GLU A 148 19.68 9.19 -8.09
C GLU A 148 20.93 9.93 -7.60
N VAL A 149 21.44 10.89 -8.38
CA VAL A 149 22.67 11.62 -8.03
C VAL A 149 22.34 12.97 -7.41
N ILE A 150 22.75 13.17 -6.15
CA ILE A 150 22.64 14.44 -5.42
C ILE A 150 23.89 15.28 -5.66
N GLY A 151 23.73 16.36 -6.42
CA GLY A 151 24.78 17.31 -6.79
C GLY A 151 24.78 18.60 -5.96
N ASN A 152 23.73 18.90 -5.19
CA ASN A 152 23.66 20.15 -4.43
C ASN A 152 22.79 20.08 -3.17
N ALA A 153 22.87 21.13 -2.34
CA ALA A 153 22.16 21.22 -1.08
C ALA A 153 20.63 21.32 -1.21
N LEU A 154 20.09 21.73 -2.38
CA LEU A 154 18.64 21.76 -2.57
C LEU A 154 18.11 20.35 -2.82
N GLU A 155 18.82 19.55 -3.62
CA GLU A 155 18.56 18.12 -3.81
C GLU A 155 18.74 17.34 -2.51
N LEU A 156 19.77 17.67 -1.70
CA LEU A 156 19.94 17.07 -0.37
C LEU A 156 18.71 17.31 0.53
N ARG A 157 18.14 18.51 0.54
CA ARG A 157 16.89 18.76 1.27
C ARG A 157 15.69 18.00 0.73
N ALA A 158 15.70 17.59 -0.54
CA ALA A 158 14.66 16.74 -1.09
C ALA A 158 14.82 15.32 -0.55
N PHE A 159 16.07 14.81 -0.56
CA PHE A 159 16.44 13.56 0.10
C PHE A 159 15.98 13.56 1.56
N ASP A 160 16.30 14.58 2.36
CA ASP A 160 15.94 14.63 3.79
C ASP A 160 14.42 14.55 4.07
N ARG A 161 13.57 14.98 3.12
CA ARG A 161 12.10 14.95 3.29
C ARG A 161 11.46 13.58 3.07
N MET A 162 12.20 12.62 2.52
CA MET A 162 11.68 11.29 2.20
C MET A 162 11.72 10.37 3.43
N GLU A 163 11.27 10.83 4.59
CA GLU A 163 11.45 10.11 5.85
C GLU A 163 10.68 8.79 5.94
N GLU A 164 9.62 8.61 5.14
CA GLU A 164 8.83 7.37 5.08
C GLU A 164 9.55 6.23 4.34
N ASP A 165 10.52 6.57 3.48
CA ASP A 165 11.20 5.62 2.62
C ASP A 165 12.48 5.08 3.26
N ILE A 166 12.72 3.77 3.06
CA ILE A 166 14.07 3.20 3.22
C ILE A 166 14.97 3.82 2.15
N ARG A 167 16.07 4.45 2.59
CA ARG A 167 16.99 5.15 1.68
C ARG A 167 18.43 4.79 1.94
N LEU A 168 19.21 4.66 0.88
CA LEU A 168 20.66 4.53 0.98
C LEU A 168 21.34 5.69 0.28
N ILE A 169 22.43 6.20 0.85
CA ILE A 169 23.24 7.23 0.20
C ILE A 169 24.73 6.93 0.27
N GLY A 170 25.39 6.90 -0.88
CA GLY A 170 26.83 6.65 -0.99
C GLY A 170 27.62 7.85 -1.50
N TYR A 171 28.80 8.10 -0.92
CA TYR A 171 29.74 9.10 -1.45
C TYR A 171 30.86 8.43 -2.26
N PHE A 172 30.89 8.66 -3.56
CA PHE A 172 31.86 8.05 -4.46
C PHE A 172 32.70 9.09 -5.20
N LYS A 173 33.75 8.63 -5.88
CA LYS A 173 34.66 9.51 -6.60
C LYS A 173 34.02 10.15 -7.84
N ASN A 174 33.28 9.35 -8.60
CA ASN A 174 32.58 9.68 -9.85
C ASN A 174 31.82 8.44 -10.35
N GLU A 175 31.09 8.59 -11.45
CA GLU A 175 30.31 7.53 -12.12
C GLU A 175 31.17 6.35 -12.61
N ASP A 176 32.46 6.59 -12.91
CA ASP A 176 33.38 5.54 -13.38
C ASP A 176 33.98 4.69 -12.23
N SER A 177 33.60 4.97 -10.97
CA SER A 177 34.13 4.28 -9.79
C SER A 177 33.62 2.85 -9.72
N GLU A 178 34.51 1.88 -9.52
CA GLU A 178 34.15 0.47 -9.29
C GLU A 178 33.17 0.31 -8.12
N HIS A 179 33.34 1.10 -7.05
CA HIS A 179 32.46 1.08 -5.89
C HIS A 179 31.07 1.70 -6.17
N TYR A 180 30.99 2.67 -7.07
CA TYR A 180 29.70 3.21 -7.50
C TYR A 180 28.96 2.20 -8.38
N ASN A 181 29.67 1.49 -9.25
CA ASN A 181 29.06 0.42 -10.06
C ASN A 181 28.52 -0.71 -9.18
N ALA A 182 29.27 -1.16 -8.16
CA ALA A 182 28.79 -2.15 -7.20
C ALA A 182 27.56 -1.66 -6.42
N PHE A 183 27.52 -0.37 -6.05
CA PHE A 183 26.37 0.26 -5.41
C PHE A 183 25.15 0.33 -6.35
N LYS A 184 25.38 0.65 -7.63
CA LYS A 184 24.35 0.66 -8.66
C LYS A 184 23.78 -0.73 -8.94
N GLU A 185 24.64 -1.75 -9.02
CA GLU A 185 24.23 -3.15 -9.16
C GLU A 185 23.37 -3.60 -7.96
N ALA A 186 23.73 -3.20 -6.74
CA ALA A 186 22.91 -3.48 -5.56
C ALA A 186 21.54 -2.76 -5.61
N ALA A 187 21.52 -1.50 -6.02
CA ALA A 187 20.29 -0.71 -6.17
C ALA A 187 19.30 -1.36 -7.15
N GLU A 188 19.80 -1.97 -8.22
CA GLU A 188 18.96 -2.72 -9.17
C GLU A 188 18.24 -3.92 -8.54
N GLN A 189 18.72 -4.48 -7.42
CA GLN A 189 18.02 -5.57 -6.74
C GLN A 189 16.78 -5.11 -5.97
N PHE A 190 16.69 -3.82 -5.64
CA PHE A 190 15.62 -3.28 -4.77
C PHE A 190 14.72 -2.25 -5.43
N GLN A 191 14.93 -1.96 -6.73
CA GLN A 191 14.03 -1.06 -7.45
C GLN A 191 12.60 -1.62 -7.52
N PRO A 192 11.56 -0.78 -7.38
CA PRO A 192 11.59 0.64 -7.02
C PRO A 192 11.39 0.91 -5.51
N TYR A 193 11.29 -0.15 -4.70
CA TYR A 193 10.85 -0.12 -3.31
C TYR A 193 11.82 0.57 -2.34
N ILE A 194 13.13 0.44 -2.59
CA ILE A 194 14.17 1.08 -1.77
C ILE A 194 14.92 2.09 -2.64
N LYS A 195 15.01 3.33 -2.16
CA LYS A 195 15.56 4.44 -2.94
C LYS A 195 17.07 4.56 -2.68
N PHE A 196 17.87 4.48 -3.75
CA PHE A 196 19.32 4.59 -3.67
C PHE A 196 19.77 5.94 -4.23
N PHE A 197 20.63 6.61 -3.47
CA PHE A 197 21.20 7.91 -3.81
C PHE A 197 22.72 7.84 -3.82
N ALA A 198 23.35 8.67 -4.64
CA ALA A 198 24.79 8.85 -4.64
C ALA A 198 25.14 10.32 -4.71
N THR A 199 26.31 10.67 -4.16
CA THR A 199 26.91 11.97 -4.43
C THR A 199 28.37 11.80 -4.86
N PHE A 200 28.81 12.68 -5.73
CA PHE A 200 30.23 12.86 -6.08
C PHE A 200 30.78 14.18 -5.53
N GLU A 201 29.92 14.96 -4.87
CA GLU A 201 30.22 16.32 -4.43
C GLU A 201 30.69 16.32 -2.98
N LYS A 202 31.95 16.74 -2.80
CA LYS A 202 32.56 16.81 -1.47
C LYS A 202 31.79 17.69 -0.48
N SER A 203 31.06 18.70 -0.96
CA SER A 203 30.21 19.55 -0.12
C SER A 203 29.02 18.79 0.44
N VAL A 204 28.33 18.01 -0.40
CA VAL A 204 27.16 17.21 -0.01
C VAL A 204 27.60 16.11 0.97
N ALA A 205 28.66 15.38 0.63
CA ALA A 205 29.21 14.35 1.51
C ALA A 205 29.66 14.90 2.89
N LYS A 206 30.12 16.15 2.95
CA LYS A 206 30.50 16.78 4.22
C LYS A 206 29.26 17.08 5.10
N GLU A 207 28.15 17.46 4.48
CA GLU A 207 26.89 17.75 5.18
C GLU A 207 26.28 16.47 5.76
N LEU A 208 26.31 15.38 4.99
CA LEU A 208 25.95 14.02 5.41
C LEU A 208 26.99 13.32 6.29
N THR A 209 28.14 13.95 6.54
CA THR A 209 29.29 13.36 7.25
C THR A 209 29.93 12.10 6.64
N LEU A 210 29.52 11.71 5.44
CA LEU A 210 30.08 10.61 4.64
C LEU A 210 31.55 10.83 4.26
N LYS A 211 32.36 9.77 4.34
CA LYS A 211 33.70 9.72 3.74
C LYS A 211 33.69 8.89 2.45
N MET A 212 34.79 8.96 1.69
CA MET A 212 34.89 8.32 0.38
C MET A 212 34.60 6.82 0.45
N ASN A 213 33.72 6.34 -0.43
CA ASN A 213 33.17 4.99 -0.52
C ASN A 213 32.40 4.51 0.72
N GLU A 214 31.95 5.43 1.58
CA GLU A 214 31.00 5.13 2.66
C GLU A 214 29.58 5.14 2.09
N VAL A 215 28.75 4.25 2.62
CA VAL A 215 27.33 4.13 2.31
C VAL A 215 26.59 4.16 3.64
N ASP A 216 25.63 5.06 3.75
CA ASP A 216 24.74 5.17 4.90
C ASP A 216 23.34 4.66 4.50
N PHE A 217 22.74 3.90 5.41
CA PHE A 217 21.37 3.38 5.32
C PHE A 217 20.49 4.15 6.30
N TYR A 218 19.38 4.69 5.81
CA TYR A 218 18.37 5.37 6.60
C TYR A 218 17.15 4.47 6.69
N GLU A 219 16.88 3.99 7.89
CA GLU A 219 15.61 3.38 8.24
C GLU A 219 14.50 4.46 8.21
N PRO A 220 13.28 4.13 7.77
CA PRO A 220 12.13 5.02 7.83
C PRO A 220 11.96 5.66 9.21
N PHE A 221 11.66 6.96 9.20
CA PHE A 221 11.41 7.80 10.37
C PHE A 221 12.60 7.98 11.35
N MET A 222 13.76 7.39 11.05
CA MET A 222 14.97 7.57 11.84
C MET A 222 15.79 8.77 11.35
N GLU A 223 16.25 9.61 12.29
CA GLU A 223 17.07 10.79 11.96
C GLU A 223 18.52 10.43 11.64
N GLU A 224 19.07 9.45 12.36
CA GLU A 224 20.48 9.03 12.24
C GLU A 224 20.60 7.77 11.38
N PRO A 225 21.54 7.73 10.42
CA PRO A 225 21.74 6.56 9.60
C PRO A 225 22.56 5.48 10.31
N VAL A 226 22.48 4.26 9.76
CA VAL A 226 23.42 3.18 10.02
C VAL A 226 24.40 3.06 8.85
N THR A 227 25.68 3.31 9.11
CA THR A 227 26.73 3.12 8.09
C THR A 227 26.95 1.64 7.81
N VAL A 228 26.91 1.26 6.54
CA VAL A 228 27.22 -0.11 6.11
C VAL A 228 28.67 -0.46 6.50
N PRO A 229 28.91 -1.57 7.21
CA PRO A 229 30.24 -1.91 7.73
C PRO A 229 31.23 -2.24 6.62
N ASP A 230 32.52 -2.26 6.96
CA ASP A 230 33.59 -2.82 6.12
C ASP A 230 33.80 -2.20 4.72
N ARG A 231 33.58 -0.88 4.58
CA ARG A 231 33.86 -0.18 3.31
C ARG A 231 35.30 -0.39 2.75
N PRO A 232 35.50 -0.30 1.42
CA PRO A 232 34.49 -0.15 0.37
C PRO A 232 33.67 -1.43 0.18
N ASN A 233 32.36 -1.26 -0.01
CA ASN A 233 31.42 -2.37 -0.10
C ASN A 233 31.33 -2.96 -1.52
N THR A 234 31.10 -4.27 -1.57
CA THR A 234 30.68 -5.01 -2.76
C THR A 234 29.15 -5.01 -2.90
N GLU A 235 28.63 -5.36 -4.09
CA GLU A 235 27.19 -5.53 -4.33
C GLU A 235 26.56 -6.45 -3.26
N ALA A 236 27.16 -7.63 -3.06
CA ALA A 236 26.65 -8.65 -2.14
C ALA A 236 26.62 -8.18 -0.68
N GLU A 237 27.58 -7.37 -0.25
CA GLU A 237 27.61 -6.82 1.12
C GLU A 237 26.49 -5.79 1.32
N ILE A 238 26.24 -4.92 0.33
CA ILE A 238 25.14 -3.95 0.38
C ILE A 238 23.80 -4.69 0.37
N VAL A 239 23.62 -5.64 -0.54
CA VAL A 239 22.39 -6.43 -0.65
C VAL A 239 22.11 -7.19 0.66
N SER A 240 23.12 -7.84 1.23
CA SER A 240 22.95 -8.58 2.49
C SER A 240 22.58 -7.65 3.65
N PHE A 241 23.21 -6.47 3.72
CA PHE A 241 22.92 -5.48 4.74
C PHE A 241 21.48 -4.95 4.62
N VAL A 242 21.04 -4.61 3.40
CA VAL A 242 19.67 -4.12 3.16
C VAL A 242 18.63 -5.18 3.50
N ILE A 243 18.86 -6.45 3.12
CA ILE A 243 17.95 -7.56 3.47
C ILE A 243 17.85 -7.74 5.00
N GLU A 244 18.97 -7.64 5.72
CA GLU A 244 19.01 -7.78 7.18
C GLU A 244 18.26 -6.65 7.90
N HIS A 245 18.26 -5.43 7.34
CA HIS A 245 17.66 -4.24 7.94
C HIS A 245 16.37 -3.80 7.23
N ARG A 246 15.77 -4.68 6.41
CA ARG A 246 14.60 -4.34 5.58
C ARG A 246 13.36 -4.01 6.41
N ARG A 247 13.17 -4.71 7.53
CA ARG A 247 12.02 -4.51 8.40
C ARG A 247 12.29 -3.34 9.34
N ALA A 248 11.63 -2.22 9.09
CA ALA A 248 11.71 -1.03 9.92
C ALA A 248 10.86 -1.15 11.19
N THR A 249 11.23 -0.38 12.21
CA THR A 249 10.52 -0.27 13.49
C THR A 249 9.16 0.38 13.31
N LEU A 250 9.09 1.42 12.47
CA LEU A 250 7.85 2.05 12.01
C LEU A 250 7.87 2.03 10.48
N ARG A 251 6.83 1.48 9.86
CA ARG A 251 6.71 1.38 8.40
C ARG A 251 5.32 1.83 7.96
N LYS A 252 5.26 2.61 6.88
CA LYS A 252 4.00 3.02 6.28
C LYS A 252 3.49 1.91 5.36
N LEU A 253 2.20 1.57 5.45
CA LEU A 253 1.54 0.72 4.47
C LEU A 253 1.31 1.54 3.20
N ARG A 254 1.90 1.13 2.07
CA ARG A 254 1.76 1.87 0.80
C ARG A 254 1.06 1.01 -0.24
N ALA A 255 0.34 1.64 -1.16
CA ALA A 255 -0.42 0.91 -2.18
C ALA A 255 0.48 0.03 -3.06
N GLU A 256 1.75 0.38 -3.27
CA GLU A 256 2.68 -0.35 -4.14
C GLU A 256 3.26 -1.64 -3.54
N ASP A 257 3.22 -1.81 -2.22
CA ASP A 257 3.81 -2.93 -1.47
C ASP A 257 2.94 -3.39 -0.29
N MET A 258 1.63 -3.07 -0.31
CA MET A 258 0.74 -3.34 0.82
C MET A 258 0.65 -4.81 1.19
N PHE A 259 0.70 -5.72 0.22
CA PHE A 259 0.61 -7.16 0.49
C PHE A 259 1.93 -7.67 1.04
N GLU A 260 3.06 -7.26 0.48
CA GLU A 260 4.38 -7.60 1.00
C GLU A 260 4.54 -7.15 2.47
N THR A 261 4.11 -5.93 2.77
CA THR A 261 4.16 -5.39 4.13
C THR A 261 3.25 -6.18 5.09
N TRP A 262 2.06 -6.57 4.62
CA TRP A 262 1.08 -7.29 5.43
C TRP A 262 1.41 -8.79 5.61
N GLU A 263 2.10 -9.42 4.65
CA GLU A 263 2.55 -10.81 4.76
C GLU A 263 3.81 -10.95 5.63
N ASP A 264 4.57 -9.86 5.80
CA ASP A 264 5.75 -9.80 6.68
C ASP A 264 5.37 -9.60 8.15
N ASP A 265 4.59 -10.54 8.70
CA ASP A 265 4.14 -10.53 10.11
C ASP A 265 5.29 -10.72 11.12
N VAL A 266 5.00 -10.38 12.38
CA VAL A 266 5.85 -10.75 13.51
C VAL A 266 5.09 -11.74 14.38
N ALA A 267 5.41 -13.03 14.23
CA ALA A 267 4.81 -14.11 15.00
C ALA A 267 3.28 -14.21 14.85
N GLY A 268 2.77 -13.95 13.64
CA GLY A 268 1.34 -14.06 13.32
C GLY A 268 0.50 -12.81 13.63
N ILE A 269 1.14 -11.72 14.07
CA ILE A 269 0.46 -10.45 14.39
C ILE A 269 1.14 -9.25 13.72
N HIS A 270 0.38 -8.16 13.58
CA HIS A 270 0.89 -6.81 13.34
C HIS A 270 0.45 -5.85 14.44
N ILE A 271 1.35 -4.96 14.86
CA ILE A 271 0.94 -3.74 15.56
C ILE A 271 0.57 -2.74 14.47
N VAL A 272 -0.70 -2.31 14.44
CA VAL A 272 -1.25 -1.43 13.41
C VAL A 272 -1.61 -0.10 14.05
N ALA A 273 -1.18 0.99 13.44
CA ALA A 273 -1.58 2.35 13.84
C ALA A 273 -2.30 3.05 12.68
N PHE A 274 -3.53 3.52 12.91
CA PHE A 274 -4.21 4.40 11.97
C PHE A 274 -4.02 5.85 12.38
N ALA A 275 -3.55 6.69 11.46
CA ALA A 275 -3.44 8.13 11.66
C ALA A 275 -3.41 8.84 10.31
N GLU A 276 -4.31 9.81 10.11
CA GLU A 276 -4.33 10.67 8.92
C GLU A 276 -3.28 11.78 9.08
N GLU A 277 -2.27 11.81 8.20
CA GLU A 277 -1.16 12.79 8.32
C GLU A 277 -1.67 14.24 8.17
N GLU A 278 -2.71 14.46 7.37
CA GLU A 278 -3.26 15.79 7.11
C GLU A 278 -4.19 16.31 8.24
N ASP A 279 -4.65 15.43 9.13
CA ASP A 279 -5.46 15.79 10.30
C ASP A 279 -4.58 16.22 11.49
N PRO A 280 -4.94 17.28 12.26
CA PRO A 280 -4.12 17.72 13.40
C PRO A 280 -3.86 16.65 14.47
N ASP A 281 -4.88 15.85 14.81
CA ASP A 281 -4.76 14.82 15.85
C ASP A 281 -3.98 13.61 15.29
N GLY A 282 -4.22 13.27 14.01
CA GLY A 282 -3.44 12.27 13.28
C GLY A 282 -1.95 12.63 13.18
N TYR A 283 -1.61 13.88 12.84
CA TYR A 283 -0.24 14.35 12.81
C TYR A 283 0.43 14.30 14.19
N GLU A 284 -0.25 14.75 15.25
CA GLU A 284 0.29 14.70 16.62
C GLU A 284 0.57 13.26 17.06
N PHE A 285 -0.37 12.34 16.78
CA PHE A 285 -0.18 10.92 17.07
C PHE A 285 0.94 10.28 16.24
N LEU A 286 1.07 10.66 14.97
CA LEU A 286 2.16 10.19 14.13
C LEU A 286 3.53 10.63 14.66
N GLU A 287 3.67 11.88 15.10
CA GLU A 287 4.92 12.35 15.72
C GLU A 287 5.26 11.56 17.00
N LEU A 288 4.24 11.18 17.77
CA LEU A 288 4.39 10.30 18.93
C LEU A 288 4.89 8.91 18.54
N LEU A 289 4.30 8.31 17.50
CA LEU A 289 4.75 7.01 16.96
C LEU A 289 6.20 7.07 16.50
N LYS A 290 6.61 8.16 15.84
CA LYS A 290 8.00 8.38 15.43
C LYS A 290 8.94 8.48 16.64
N GLU A 291 8.54 9.17 17.71
CA GLU A 291 9.30 9.25 18.96
C GLU A 291 9.50 7.86 19.57
N VAL A 292 8.40 7.12 19.81
CA VAL A 292 8.44 5.77 20.39
C VAL A 292 9.26 4.80 19.53
N ALA A 293 9.11 4.86 18.20
CA ALA A 293 9.89 4.03 17.29
C ALA A 293 11.38 4.34 17.35
N ARG A 294 11.78 5.61 17.47
CA ARG A 294 13.20 6.00 17.60
C ARG A 294 13.81 5.51 18.91
N GLU A 295 13.05 5.58 20.00
CA GLU A 295 13.52 5.13 21.32
C GLU A 295 13.65 3.60 21.38
N ASN A 296 12.83 2.89 20.60
CA ASN A 296 12.74 1.42 20.60
C ASN A 296 13.29 0.73 19.34
N THR A 297 14.00 1.44 18.45
CA THR A 297 14.59 0.89 17.21
C THR A 297 15.53 -0.30 17.42
N HIS A 298 16.08 -0.46 18.63
CA HIS A 298 16.95 -1.59 18.99
C HIS A 298 16.20 -2.83 19.46
N GLN A 299 14.87 -2.75 19.67
CA GLN A 299 14.07 -3.83 20.20
C GLN A 299 13.74 -4.85 19.10
N PRO A 300 14.27 -6.08 19.19
CA PRO A 300 14.01 -7.09 18.18
C PRO A 300 12.54 -7.51 18.22
N GLY A 301 11.87 -7.47 17.08
CA GLY A 301 10.46 -7.87 16.95
C GLY A 301 9.46 -6.73 17.06
N LEU A 302 9.89 -5.50 17.40
CA LEU A 302 9.02 -4.34 17.25
C LEU A 302 8.94 -3.94 15.77
N SER A 303 7.73 -3.95 15.21
CA SER A 303 7.44 -3.37 13.91
C SER A 303 5.99 -2.89 13.89
N ILE A 304 5.81 -1.58 13.75
CA ILE A 304 4.51 -0.91 13.71
C ILE A 304 4.19 -0.57 12.26
N VAL A 305 3.04 -1.03 11.78
CA VAL A 305 2.49 -0.68 10.48
C VAL A 305 1.59 0.54 10.66
N TRP A 306 2.08 1.71 10.25
CA TRP A 306 1.26 2.91 10.15
C TRP A 306 0.47 2.88 8.85
N ILE A 307 -0.83 3.10 8.95
CA ILE A 307 -1.76 3.23 7.84
C ILE A 307 -2.37 4.62 7.89
N ASP A 308 -2.16 5.41 6.84
CA ASP A 308 -2.96 6.60 6.59
C ASP A 308 -4.28 6.15 5.93
N PRO A 309 -5.46 6.35 6.57
CA PRO A 309 -6.74 5.96 5.98
C PRO A 309 -7.00 6.61 4.61
N ASP A 310 -6.49 7.81 4.36
CA ASP A 310 -6.70 8.56 3.12
C ASP A 310 -6.03 7.92 1.90
N ASP A 311 -4.98 7.12 2.12
CA ASP A 311 -4.32 6.33 1.07
C ASP A 311 -5.19 5.14 0.61
N PHE A 312 -6.13 4.70 1.45
CA PHE A 312 -6.95 3.51 1.20
C PHE A 312 -8.46 3.74 1.43
N PRO A 313 -9.08 4.71 0.73
CA PRO A 313 -10.47 5.12 0.99
C PRO A 313 -11.49 3.99 0.75
N LEU A 314 -11.14 2.99 -0.06
CA LEU A 314 -12.00 1.83 -0.32
C LEU A 314 -11.98 0.79 0.81
N LEU A 315 -10.96 0.83 1.68
CA LEU A 315 -10.78 -0.09 2.80
C LEU A 315 -11.29 0.47 4.13
N ILE A 316 -11.45 1.80 4.26
CA ILE A 316 -11.98 2.45 5.48
C ILE A 316 -13.26 1.74 5.99
N PRO A 317 -14.34 1.56 5.20
CA PRO A 317 -15.56 0.94 5.73
C PRO A 317 -15.40 -0.54 6.09
N TYR A 318 -14.42 -1.21 5.48
CA TYR A 318 -14.10 -2.59 5.81
C TYR A 318 -13.39 -2.65 7.17
N TRP A 319 -12.38 -1.80 7.40
CA TRP A 319 -11.64 -1.74 8.65
C TRP A 319 -12.52 -1.32 9.82
N GLU A 320 -13.30 -0.23 9.70
CA GLU A 320 -14.24 0.19 10.75
C GLU A 320 -15.23 -0.94 11.12
N LYS A 321 -15.73 -1.65 10.11
CA LYS A 321 -16.66 -2.76 10.34
C LYS A 321 -15.99 -3.96 11.01
N THR A 322 -14.76 -4.27 10.60
CA THR A 322 -14.04 -5.48 11.04
C THR A 322 -13.50 -5.27 12.46
N PHE A 323 -12.77 -4.17 12.65
CA PHE A 323 -12.05 -3.85 13.87
C PHE A 323 -12.88 -3.06 14.90
N LYS A 324 -14.08 -2.61 14.52
CA LYS A 324 -14.99 -1.82 15.40
C LYS A 324 -14.41 -0.50 15.90
N VAL A 325 -13.45 0.06 15.17
CA VAL A 325 -12.82 1.35 15.46
C VAL A 325 -13.43 2.48 14.62
N ASP A 326 -13.22 3.72 15.07
CA ASP A 326 -13.53 4.94 14.34
C ASP A 326 -12.25 5.49 13.68
N LEU A 327 -12.15 5.39 12.35
CA LEU A 327 -10.96 5.79 11.60
C LEU A 327 -10.89 7.31 11.34
N PHE A 328 -11.89 8.09 11.80
CA PHE A 328 -11.78 9.55 11.87
C PHE A 328 -10.93 10.03 13.05
N ARG A 329 -10.36 9.10 13.82
CA ARG A 329 -9.49 9.37 14.96
C ARG A 329 -8.28 8.46 14.90
N PRO A 330 -7.16 8.86 15.50
CA PRO A 330 -6.02 7.98 15.64
C PRO A 330 -6.39 6.68 16.36
N GLN A 331 -5.83 5.56 15.92
CA GLN A 331 -6.02 4.23 16.52
C GLN A 331 -4.67 3.52 16.60
N ILE A 332 -4.44 2.71 17.62
CA ILE A 332 -3.35 1.72 17.61
C ILE A 332 -3.84 0.41 18.23
N GLY A 333 -3.49 -0.70 17.61
CA GLY A 333 -3.98 -2.02 17.99
C GLY A 333 -3.09 -3.14 17.50
N VAL A 334 -3.43 -4.36 17.90
CA VAL A 334 -2.82 -5.59 17.43
C VAL A 334 -3.83 -6.31 16.54
N VAL A 335 -3.40 -6.76 15.37
CA VAL A 335 -4.24 -7.54 14.44
C VAL A 335 -3.60 -8.90 14.20
N ASN A 336 -4.36 -9.97 14.40
CA ASN A 336 -3.98 -11.32 14.04
C ASN A 336 -4.19 -11.54 12.54
N VAL A 337 -3.15 -11.96 11.82
CA VAL A 337 -3.21 -12.09 10.36
C VAL A 337 -4.03 -13.29 9.88
N THR A 338 -4.33 -14.25 10.77
CA THR A 338 -4.98 -15.52 10.42
C THR A 338 -6.50 -15.38 10.26
N ASP A 339 -7.13 -14.64 11.16
CA ASP A 339 -8.59 -14.49 11.27
C ASP A 339 -9.06 -13.02 11.31
N ALA A 340 -8.12 -12.07 11.30
CA ALA A 340 -8.37 -10.63 11.44
C ALA A 340 -9.00 -10.24 12.78
N ASP A 341 -8.80 -11.05 13.82
CA ASP A 341 -9.11 -10.68 15.19
C ASP A 341 -8.18 -9.56 15.67
N SER A 342 -8.66 -8.70 16.56
CA SER A 342 -7.92 -7.48 16.94
C SER A 342 -8.30 -6.89 18.28
N ILE A 343 -7.29 -6.39 18.99
CA ILE A 343 -7.43 -5.59 20.22
C ILE A 343 -6.85 -4.19 19.99
N TRP A 344 -7.51 -3.15 20.51
CA TRP A 344 -7.15 -1.75 20.27
C TRP A 344 -6.94 -1.02 21.60
N LEU A 345 -5.96 -0.11 21.64
CA LEU A 345 -5.73 0.75 22.79
C LEU A 345 -6.95 1.67 23.00
N GLU A 346 -7.55 1.60 24.17
CA GLU A 346 -8.61 2.54 24.55
C GLU A 346 -8.01 3.94 24.74
N MET A 347 -8.43 4.87 23.89
CA MET A 347 -8.03 6.27 23.97
C MET A 347 -9.24 7.14 24.32
N ASP A 348 -9.03 8.08 25.23
CA ASP A 348 -10.06 9.06 25.58
C ASP A 348 -10.32 10.00 24.39
N ASP A 349 -11.61 10.29 24.14
CA ASP A 349 -12.09 11.18 23.07
C ASP A 349 -11.45 12.59 23.00
N GLN A 350 -10.72 13.00 24.04
CA GLN A 350 -10.21 14.37 24.21
C GLN A 350 -8.68 14.46 24.27
N ASP A 351 -7.99 13.36 24.59
CA ASP A 351 -6.56 13.39 24.89
C ASP A 351 -5.87 12.16 24.24
N LEU A 352 -4.84 12.42 23.43
CA LEU A 352 -3.96 11.37 22.91
C LEU A 352 -3.09 10.79 24.04
N PRO A 353 -2.66 9.52 23.94
CA PRO A 353 -1.75 8.93 24.92
C PRO A 353 -0.42 9.69 24.92
N SER A 354 0.26 9.66 26.06
CA SER A 354 1.66 10.09 26.15
C SER A 354 2.60 9.02 25.57
N ALA A 355 3.87 9.40 25.33
CA ALA A 355 4.87 8.47 24.78
C ALA A 355 5.12 7.29 25.73
N GLU A 356 5.12 7.56 27.04
CA GLU A 356 5.28 6.55 28.10
C GLU A 356 4.10 5.57 28.12
N GLU A 357 2.86 6.05 28.00
CA GLU A 357 1.67 5.18 27.94
C GLU A 357 1.67 4.31 26.68
N LEU A 358 2.09 4.86 25.54
CA LEU A 358 2.19 4.14 24.28
C LEU A 358 3.31 3.08 24.31
N GLU A 359 4.45 3.42 24.89
CA GLU A 359 5.57 2.49 25.07
C GLU A 359 5.21 1.34 26.02
N ASP A 360 4.58 1.64 27.16
CA ASP A 360 4.11 0.64 28.13
C ASP A 360 3.12 -0.35 27.47
N TRP A 361 2.18 0.16 26.67
CA TRP A 361 1.22 -0.68 25.95
C TRP A 361 1.91 -1.57 24.91
N ILE A 362 2.87 -1.03 24.15
CA ILE A 362 3.66 -1.82 23.19
C ILE A 362 4.50 -2.89 23.91
N GLU A 363 5.10 -2.60 25.06
CA GLU A 363 5.82 -3.59 25.86
C GLU A 363 4.88 -4.73 26.31
N ASP A 364 3.67 -4.38 26.73
CA ASP A 364 2.66 -5.37 27.14
C ASP A 364 2.23 -6.26 25.97
N VAL A 365 2.11 -5.72 24.75
CA VAL A 365 1.90 -6.50 23.51
C VAL A 365 3.08 -7.44 23.25
N LEU A 366 4.31 -6.91 23.25
CA LEU A 366 5.52 -7.69 22.93
C LEU A 366 5.81 -8.79 23.96
N THR A 367 5.37 -8.60 25.21
CA THR A 367 5.47 -9.61 26.27
C THR A 367 4.30 -10.60 26.28
N GLY A 368 3.30 -10.39 25.42
CA GLY A 368 2.10 -11.23 25.28
C GLY A 368 1.06 -11.03 26.39
N LYS A 369 1.20 -9.98 27.22
CA LYS A 369 0.16 -9.61 28.20
C LYS A 369 -1.06 -9.01 27.53
N VAL A 370 -0.87 -8.32 26.41
CA VAL A 370 -1.93 -7.89 25.50
C VAL A 370 -1.85 -8.81 24.29
N ASN A 371 -2.91 -9.58 24.05
CA ASN A 371 -3.02 -10.48 22.91
C ASN A 371 -4.48 -10.60 22.49
N THR A 372 -4.72 -11.13 21.29
CA THR A 372 -6.07 -11.27 20.74
C THR A 372 -6.81 -12.50 21.29
N GLU A 373 -6.12 -13.47 21.91
CA GLU A 373 -6.73 -14.72 22.37
C GLU A 373 -7.44 -14.60 23.73
N ASP A 374 -7.05 -13.62 24.57
CA ASP A 374 -7.59 -13.44 25.92
C ASP A 374 -8.94 -12.69 25.96
N ASP A 375 -9.36 -12.05 24.85
CA ASP A 375 -10.65 -11.32 24.75
C ASP A 375 -11.87 -12.27 24.59
N ASP A 376 -11.64 -13.56 24.32
CA ASP A 376 -12.69 -14.57 24.11
C ASP A 376 -13.25 -15.18 25.42
N ASP A 377 -12.64 -14.90 26.58
CA ASP A 377 -12.93 -15.57 27.86
C ASP A 377 -13.87 -14.78 28.82
N GLU A 378 -14.44 -13.63 28.41
CA GLU A 378 -15.30 -12.78 29.28
C GLU A 378 -16.82 -12.89 29.04
N ASP A 379 -17.34 -14.03 28.54
CA ASP A 379 -18.78 -14.20 28.25
C ASP A 379 -19.40 -15.51 28.83
N ASP A 380 -19.01 -15.95 30.03
CA ASP A 380 -19.74 -16.99 30.78
C ASP A 380 -19.88 -16.64 32.28
N ASP A 381 -21.13 -16.72 32.77
CA ASP A 381 -21.64 -16.65 34.16
C ASP A 381 -21.91 -15.22 34.72
N GLU A 382 -23.16 -14.73 34.79
CA GLU A 382 -24.12 -15.01 35.87
C GLU A 382 -25.59 -14.69 35.44
N ASP A 383 -26.31 -15.67 34.89
CA ASP A 383 -27.79 -15.72 34.96
C ASP A 383 -28.16 -16.67 36.13
N ASP A 384 -28.21 -16.12 37.36
CA ASP A 384 -28.76 -16.81 38.54
C ASP A 384 -30.30 -16.80 38.45
N ASP A 385 -30.85 -17.77 37.72
CA ASP A 385 -32.24 -18.21 37.87
C ASP A 385 -32.39 -18.98 39.19
N GLU A 386 -32.64 -18.28 40.29
CA GLU A 386 -33.17 -18.89 41.52
C GLU A 386 -34.69 -19.09 41.38
N ASP A 387 -35.06 -20.23 40.79
CA ASP A 387 -36.35 -20.89 41.01
C ASP A 387 -36.47 -21.32 42.49
N ASP A 388 -37.28 -20.62 43.28
CA ASP A 388 -37.81 -21.14 44.54
C ASP A 388 -39.35 -21.16 44.47
N ASP A 389 -39.86 -22.31 44.05
CA ASP A 389 -41.22 -22.77 44.32
C ASP A 389 -41.45 -22.89 45.83
N GLU A 390 -42.57 -22.37 46.35
CA GLU A 390 -43.39 -23.03 47.38
C GLU A 390 -44.71 -22.26 47.60
N ASP A 391 -45.75 -22.72 46.90
CA ASP A 391 -47.08 -23.15 47.37
C ASP A 391 -47.89 -22.41 48.47
N ASP A 392 -49.20 -22.52 48.23
CA ASP A 392 -50.37 -22.51 49.14
C ASP A 392 -51.11 -21.17 49.41
N ASP A 393 -52.20 -21.03 48.63
CA ASP A 393 -53.58 -21.32 49.07
C ASP A 393 -54.62 -20.18 49.12
N ASP A 394 -55.80 -20.59 48.64
CA ASP A 394 -57.17 -20.16 48.95
C ASP A 394 -57.68 -18.84 48.32
N GLU A 395 -58.90 -18.74 47.79
CA GLU A 395 -60.04 -19.62 47.49
C GLU A 395 -61.08 -18.66 46.83
N ASP A 396 -61.92 -19.20 45.94
CA ASP A 396 -63.28 -18.73 45.64
C ASP A 396 -63.44 -17.35 44.93
N ASP A 397 -64.37 -17.11 44.02
CA ASP A 397 -65.57 -17.83 43.58
C ASP A 397 -66.09 -17.06 42.35
N ASP A 398 -66.92 -17.74 41.54
CA ASP A 398 -68.07 -17.18 40.79
C ASP A 398 -67.78 -16.20 39.62
N ASP A 399 -68.44 -16.24 38.49
CA ASP A 399 -69.39 -17.15 37.82
C ASP A 399 -69.71 -16.42 36.49
N ASP A 400 -70.43 -17.12 35.61
CA ASP A 400 -71.23 -16.61 34.48
C ASP A 400 -70.45 -16.30 33.18
N GLU A 401 -70.45 -17.21 32.20
CA GLU A 401 -71.57 -17.59 31.30
C GLU A 401 -71.66 -16.71 30.04
N ASP A 402 -71.85 -17.42 28.92
CA ASP A 402 -72.48 -17.01 27.66
C ASP A 402 -71.62 -16.17 26.68
N ASP A 403 -71.63 -16.40 25.37
CA ASP A 403 -72.14 -17.44 24.46
C ASP A 403 -71.73 -16.94 23.05
N ASP A 404 -71.72 -17.84 22.07
CA ASP A 404 -72.06 -17.60 20.66
C ASP A 404 -71.12 -16.68 19.82
N ASP A 405 -70.35 -17.19 18.86
CA ASP A 405 -70.72 -17.81 17.57
C ASP A 405 -70.47 -16.84 16.39
N ASP A 406 -70.04 -17.47 15.30
CA ASP A 406 -70.26 -17.13 13.89
C ASP A 406 -69.44 -16.04 13.17
N ASP A 407 -68.59 -16.58 12.29
CA ASP A 407 -68.65 -16.49 10.82
C ASP A 407 -68.17 -15.24 10.03
N ASP A 408 -67.37 -15.60 9.02
CA ASP A 408 -67.33 -15.15 7.62
C ASP A 408 -67.09 -13.66 7.28
N ASP A 409 -65.91 -13.35 6.71
CA ASP A 409 -65.64 -13.26 5.24
C ASP A 409 -64.29 -12.54 4.96
#